data_AF-A0A377XIE6-F1
#
_entry.id   AF-A0A377XIE6-F1
#
_cell.length_a   1.000
_cell.length_b   1.000
_cell.length_c   1.000
_cell.angle_alpha   90.00
_cell.angle_beta   90.00
_cell.angle_gamma   90.00
#
_symmetry.space_group_name_H-M   'P 1'
#
loop_
_entity.id
_entity.type
_entity.pdbx_description
1 polymer ?
#
loop_
_entity_poly.entity_id
_entity_poly.type
_entity_poly.pdbx_seq_one_letter_code
_entity_poly.pdbx_strand_id
1 'polypeptide(L)' 'MLIVSSRYGAKKSRQTIQFSSVDYTGMLVVNDPALFLQRLASGYGKSRAFGCGMMMIKPGDGE' A
#
# COMPACT_ATOMS: atom_id res chain seq x y z
N MET A 1 -8.07 -9.98 1.38
CA MET A 1 -6.67 -9.85 1.81
C MET A 1 -5.86 -10.91 1.09
N LEU A 2 -5.09 -10.51 0.07
CA LEU A 2 -4.21 -11.42 -0.67
C LEU A 2 -2.76 -11.06 -0.37
N ILE A 3 -1.93 -12.07 -0.09
CA ILE A 3 -0.49 -11.86 0.07
C ILE A 3 0.17 -12.10 -1.29
N VAL A 4 0.85 -11.08 -1.79
CA VAL A 4 1.60 -11.14 -3.05
C VAL A 4 3.07 -11.06 -2.73
N SER A 5 3.87 -12.00 -3.23
CA SER A 5 5.33 -12.00 -3.04
C SER A 5 6.00 -11.54 -4.33
N SER A 6 6.89 -10.55 -4.23
CA SER A 6 7.62 -9.99 -5.37
C SER A 6 9.13 -10.09 -5.17
N ARG A 7 9.84 -10.37 -6.27
CA ARG A 7 11.31 -10.43 -6.31
C ARG A 7 11.83 -9.46 -7.37
N TYR A 8 12.54 -8.43 -6.93
CA TYR A 8 13.18 -7.45 -7.80
C TYR A 8 14.70 -7.68 -7.80
N GLY A 9 15.29 -7.87 -8.98
CA GLY A 9 16.74 -8.01 -9.16
C GLY A 9 17.27 -7.04 -10.20
N ALA A 10 18.28 -6.25 -9.86
CA ALA A 10 18.98 -5.41 -10.81
C ALA A 10 20.05 -6.23 -11.54
N LYS A 11 20.08 -6.21 -12.88
CA LYS A 11 21.00 -7.04 -13.71
C LYS A 11 22.50 -6.92 -13.37
N LYS A 12 22.93 -5.87 -12.65
CA LYS A 12 24.32 -5.60 -12.26
C LYS A 12 24.65 -5.84 -10.79
N SER A 13 23.66 -6.09 -9.93
CA SER A 13 23.84 -6.26 -8.49
C SER A 13 23.36 -7.65 -8.08
N ARG A 14 24.21 -8.39 -7.35
CA ARG A 14 23.92 -9.75 -6.87
C ARG A 14 22.93 -9.79 -5.69
N GLN A 15 22.37 -8.64 -5.30
CA GLN A 15 21.41 -8.53 -4.21
C GLN A 15 19.98 -8.49 -4.77
N THR A 16 19.31 -9.65 -4.71
CA THR A 16 17.89 -9.77 -5.04
C THR A 16 17.05 -9.22 -3.88
N ILE A 17 16.27 -8.17 -4.14
CA ILE A 17 15.34 -7.60 -3.17
C ILE A 17 14.06 -8.45 -3.19
N GLN A 18 13.66 -8.96 -2.02
CA GLN A 18 12.43 -9.71 -1.83
C GLN A 18 11.52 -8.96 -0.87
N PHE A 19 10.25 -8.79 -1.24
CA PHE A 19 9.24 -8.24 -0.36
C PHE A 19 7.89 -8.89 -0.63
N SER A 20 7.02 -8.88 0.36
CA SER A 20 5.61 -9.22 0.20
C SER A 20 4.75 -7.98 0.39
N SER A 21 3.70 -7.88 -0.41
CA SER A 21 2.61 -6.93 -0.22
C SER A 21 1.36 -7.66 0.22
N VAL A 22 0.45 -6.90 0.83
CA VAL A 22 -0.89 -7.37 1.14
C VAL A 22 -1.87 -6.45 0.45
N ASP A 23 -2.74 -7.02 -0.36
CA ASP A 23 -3.76 -6.28 -1.08
C ASP A 23 -5.06 -6.26 -0.26
N TYR A 24 -5.49 -5.04 0.06
CA TYR A 24 -6.71 -4.75 0.80
C TYR A 24 -7.73 -4.06 -0.11
N THR A 25 -8.95 -4.57 -0.08
CA THR A 25 -10.11 -3.99 -0.77
C THR A 25 -11.30 -4.06 0.17
N GLY A 26 -12.07 -2.98 0.27
CA GLY A 26 -13.27 -2.94 1.10
C GLY A 26 -13.72 -1.52 1.42
N MET A 27 -14.63 -1.41 2.36
CA MET A 27 -15.07 -0.14 2.95
C MET A 27 -14.28 0.14 4.23
N LEU A 28 -14.08 1.42 4.54
CA LEU A 28 -13.51 1.86 5.80
C LEU A 28 -14.29 3.07 6.34
N VAL A 29 -14.25 3.25 7.65
CA VAL A 29 -14.79 4.44 8.31
C VAL A 29 -13.63 5.34 8.72
N VAL A 30 -13.70 6.62 8.33
CA VAL A 30 -12.70 7.62 8.72
C VAL A 30 -13.06 8.14 10.11
N ASN A 31 -12.35 7.66 11.13
CA ASN A 31 -12.56 8.09 12.52
C ASN A 31 -11.87 9.43 12.84
N ASP A 32 -10.72 9.71 12.21
CA ASP A 32 -9.96 10.96 12.35
C ASP A 32 -9.54 11.44 10.95
N PRO A 33 -10.20 12.46 10.39
CA PRO A 33 -9.91 12.96 9.05
C PRO A 33 -8.50 13.53 8.88
N ALA A 34 -7.98 14.23 9.90
CA ALA A 34 -6.67 14.88 9.81
C ALA A 34 -5.55 13.83 9.78
N LEU A 35 -5.63 12.84 10.67
CA LEU A 35 -4.70 11.71 10.67
C LEU A 35 -4.81 10.89 9.39
N PHE A 36 -6.03 10.65 8.91
CA PHE A 36 -6.26 9.90 7.67
C PHE A 36 -5.62 10.57 6.46
N LEU A 37 -5.84 11.86 6.26
CA LEU A 37 -5.25 12.61 5.14
C LEU A 37 -3.72 12.64 5.20
N GLN A 38 -3.15 12.86 6.39
CA GLN A 38 -1.70 12.80 6.59
C GLN A 38 -1.14 11.43 6.21
N ARG A 39 -1.80 10.35 6.64
CA ARG A 39 -1.37 8.99 6.34
C ARG A 39 -1.52 8.64 4.87
N LEU A 40 -2.64 9.01 4.25
CA LEU A 40 -2.90 8.80 2.83
C LEU A 40 -1.79 9.43 1.97
N ALA A 41 -1.40 10.67 2.27
CA ALA A 41 -0.32 11.35 1.56
C ALA A 41 1.05 10.69 1.77
N SER A 42 1.32 10.15 2.96
CA SER A 42 2.59 9.48 3.27
C SER A 42 2.68 8.03 2.76
N GLY A 43 1.54 7.41 2.42
CA GLY A 43 1.41 5.99 2.13
C GLY A 43 1.52 5.07 3.36
N TYR A 44 1.13 3.82 3.19
CA TYR A 44 1.03 2.81 4.25
C TYR A 44 2.16 1.77 4.20
N GLY A 45 2.61 1.31 5.35
CA GLY A 45 3.54 0.17 5.45
C GLY A 45 4.95 0.43 4.91
N LYS A 46 5.66 -0.67 4.62
CA LYS A 46 7.05 -0.68 4.14
C LYS A 46 7.09 -0.76 2.60
N SER A 47 8.29 -0.72 2.02
CA SER A 47 8.52 -0.97 0.59
C SER A 47 7.76 -0.03 -0.36
N ARG A 48 7.48 1.21 0.08
CA ARG A 48 6.74 2.23 -0.70
C ARG A 48 7.36 2.55 -2.07
N ALA A 49 8.69 2.45 -2.17
CA ALA A 49 9.40 2.64 -3.43
C ALA A 49 9.14 1.53 -4.48
N PHE A 50 8.53 0.42 -4.08
CA PHE A 50 8.27 -0.74 -4.94
C PHE A 50 6.78 -0.93 -5.26
N GLY A 51 5.98 0.15 -5.17
CA GLY A 51 4.55 0.14 -5.52
C GLY A 51 3.62 -0.30 -4.38
N CYS A 52 4.13 -0.49 -3.16
CA CYS A 52 3.30 -0.77 -1.98
C CYS A 52 2.86 0.52 -1.28
N GLY A 53 1.77 0.44 -0.51
CA GLY A 53 1.38 1.52 0.42
C GLY A 53 0.57 2.66 -0.19
N MET A 54 0.31 2.64 -1.49
CA MET A 54 -0.66 3.53 -2.11
C MET A 54 -2.08 3.00 -1.83
N MET A 55 -2.99 3.88 -1.41
CA MET A 55 -4.39 3.57 -1.22
C MET A 55 -5.23 4.42 -2.17
N MET A 56 -6.06 3.78 -2.99
CA MET A 56 -7.10 4.46 -3.76
C MET A 56 -8.38 4.52 -2.94
N ILE A 57 -9.04 5.67 -2.95
CA ILE A 57 -10.29 5.89 -2.23
C ILE A 57 -11.37 6.39 -3.18
N LYS A 58 -12.61 5.99 -2.92
CA LYS A 58 -13.81 6.54 -3.54
C LYS A 58 -14.82 6.86 -2.42
N PRO A 59 -15.73 7.84 -2.62
CA PRO A 59 -16.88 7.99 -1.74
C PRO A 59 -17.64 6.67 -1.57
N GLY A 60 -18.15 6.43 -0.36
CA GLY A 60 -19.06 5.31 -0.10
C GLY A 60 -20.33 5.47 -0.93
N ASP A 61 -20.89 4.35 -1.37
CA ASP A 61 -22.18 4.32 -2.06
C ASP A 61 -23.23 4.64 -1.00
N GLY A 62 -23.53 5.93 -0.81
CA GLY A 62 -24.38 6.41 0.27
C GLY A 62 -25.78 5.78 0.19
N GLU A 63 -26.19 5.13 1.27
CA GLU A 63 -27.59 4.87 1.61
C GLU A 63 -28.02 5.86 2.69
#